data_AF-A0A7C5IP94-F1
#
_entry.id   AF-A0A7C5IP94-F1
#
_cell.length_a   1.000
_cell.length_b   1.000
_cell.length_c   1.000
_cell.angle_alpha   90.00
_cell.angle_beta   90.00
_cell.angle_gamma   90.00
#
_symmetry.space_group_name_H-M   'P 1'
#
loop_
_entity.id
_entity.type
_entity.pdbx_description
1 polymer ?
#
loop_
_entity_poly.entity_id
_entity_poly.type
_entity_poly.pdbx_seq_one_letter_code
_entity_poly.pdbx_strand_id
1 'polypeptide(L)'
;KFVNDFVAANSDRFAVAKTPQEVRDLVHHTDKTIIVHSIEGGKRLLNGPEDAHFWAEQGIAFVTLIHLMDDEFGGSAVLPDLTTRLINYKAAAKNVFQKKQARGLTPKGIQAIQWLADAGIMTDLTHMSDASRSDALAYMEVHSIPPLVTHDMFKPIQNHPRGITAADVLRIYRLGGLMSLPISGISNLPHHPNPKYAKRLAQLQHHCPGSIDTYKFSYLMLQEFVQENAPQIRLQPAIPFASFPEAEKVDFAIGFQTDFNGWLNHHRPRYGAEGCFELEPDQQYQAVETEGMPHPGLLESHWNLLAQEGVDLAPILRASEKFLQMWEYFLAHKVAL
;
A
#
# COMPACT_ATOMS: atom_id res chain seq x y z
N LYS A 1 21.43 -11.87 -5.49
CA LYS A 1 22.57 -12.29 -4.63
C LYS A 1 22.40 -11.77 -3.22
N PHE A 2 22.52 -10.47 -2.95
CA PHE A 2 22.43 -9.91 -1.58
C PHE A 2 21.39 -10.54 -0.62
N VAL A 3 20.08 -10.46 -0.93
CA VAL A 3 19.04 -10.99 -0.04
C VAL A 3 19.04 -12.52 0.03
N ASN A 4 19.19 -13.22 -1.11
CA ASN A 4 19.22 -14.69 -1.11
C ASN A 4 20.44 -15.24 -0.35
N ASP A 5 21.59 -14.59 -0.47
CA ASP A 5 22.82 -14.97 0.25
C ASP A 5 22.65 -14.71 1.75
N PHE A 6 22.00 -13.60 2.13
CA PHE A 6 21.63 -13.31 3.52
C PHE A 6 20.71 -14.40 4.08
N VAL A 7 19.66 -14.79 3.37
CA VAL A 7 18.75 -15.85 3.81
C VAL A 7 19.47 -17.20 3.90
N ALA A 8 20.32 -17.53 2.94
CA ALA A 8 21.10 -18.77 2.98
C ALA A 8 22.01 -18.83 4.23
N ALA A 9 22.66 -17.71 4.58
CA ALA A 9 23.51 -17.60 5.76
C ALA A 9 22.73 -17.59 7.09
N ASN A 10 21.42 -17.35 7.06
CA ASN A 10 20.54 -17.24 8.24
C ASN A 10 19.28 -18.10 8.08
N SER A 11 19.44 -19.28 7.48
CA SER A 11 18.33 -20.13 7.02
C SER A 11 17.53 -20.78 8.15
N ASP A 12 18.02 -20.73 9.38
CA ASP A 12 17.29 -21.08 10.61
C ASP A 12 16.18 -20.05 10.93
N ARG A 13 16.34 -18.79 10.50
CA ARG A 13 15.43 -17.68 10.84
C ARG A 13 14.65 -17.12 9.66
N PHE A 14 15.18 -17.23 8.45
CA PHE A 14 14.58 -16.64 7.25
C PHE A 14 14.36 -17.68 6.17
N ALA A 15 13.35 -17.44 5.34
CA ALA A 15 13.09 -18.20 4.12
C ALA A 15 12.73 -17.24 2.98
N VAL A 16 13.07 -17.60 1.73
CA VAL A 16 12.58 -16.89 0.54
C VAL A 16 11.45 -17.70 -0.05
N ALA A 17 10.34 -17.04 -0.37
CA ALA A 17 9.24 -17.62 -1.15
C ALA A 17 9.18 -16.93 -2.52
N LYS A 18 9.06 -17.74 -3.56
CA LYS A 18 8.94 -17.33 -4.97
C LYS A 18 7.58 -17.65 -5.56
N THR A 19 6.71 -18.32 -4.81
CA THR A 19 5.34 -18.59 -5.21
C THR A 19 4.38 -18.39 -4.03
N PRO A 20 3.08 -18.18 -4.31
CA PRO A 20 2.06 -18.10 -3.26
C PRO A 20 1.97 -19.37 -2.43
N GLN A 21 2.09 -20.54 -3.07
CA GLN A 21 2.05 -21.83 -2.37
C GLN A 21 3.24 -21.98 -1.40
N GLU A 22 4.44 -21.57 -1.81
CA GLU A 22 5.61 -21.57 -0.90
C GLU A 22 5.37 -20.68 0.33
N VAL A 23 4.72 -19.52 0.18
CA VAL A 23 4.36 -18.68 1.32
C VAL A 23 3.41 -19.43 2.26
N ARG A 24 2.33 -20.03 1.73
CA ARG A 24 1.37 -20.79 2.54
C ARG A 24 2.04 -21.96 3.25
N ASP A 25 2.87 -22.71 2.55
CA ASP A 25 3.61 -23.84 3.12
C ASP A 25 4.54 -23.37 4.25
N LEU A 26 5.29 -22.28 4.05
CA LEU A 26 6.20 -21.76 5.08
C LEU A 26 5.47 -21.23 6.31
N VAL A 27 4.33 -20.55 6.14
CA VAL A 27 3.50 -20.06 7.26
C VAL A 27 2.97 -21.22 8.11
N HIS A 28 2.60 -22.35 7.49
CA HIS A 28 2.02 -23.48 8.22
C HIS A 28 3.04 -24.43 8.85
N HIS A 29 4.28 -24.42 8.37
CA HIS A 29 5.28 -25.42 8.77
C HIS A 29 6.54 -24.83 9.43
N THR A 30 6.64 -23.50 9.56
CA THR A 30 7.82 -22.83 10.14
C THR A 30 7.43 -21.57 10.91
N ASP A 31 8.30 -21.14 11.82
CA ASP A 31 8.23 -19.83 12.49
C ASP A 31 9.20 -18.80 11.85
N LYS A 32 9.62 -19.02 10.60
CA LYS A 32 10.62 -18.18 9.94
C LYS A 32 9.98 -16.90 9.41
N THR A 33 10.79 -15.84 9.33
CA THR A 33 10.41 -14.65 8.55
C THR A 33 10.52 -14.98 7.07
N ILE A 34 9.39 -14.91 6.36
CA ILE A 34 9.30 -15.19 4.93
C ILE A 34 9.58 -13.89 4.15
N ILE A 35 10.51 -13.96 3.21
CA ILE A 35 10.88 -12.86 2.33
C ILE A 35 10.31 -13.14 0.93
N VAL A 36 9.55 -12.19 0.43
CA VAL A 36 9.06 -12.14 -0.96
C VAL A 36 9.78 -10.99 -1.67
N HIS A 37 10.27 -11.23 -2.88
CA HIS A 37 11.00 -10.19 -3.62
C HIS A 37 10.05 -9.28 -4.39
N SER A 38 10.38 -7.99 -4.40
CA SER A 38 9.74 -6.97 -5.22
C SER A 38 10.77 -5.99 -5.75
N ILE A 39 10.36 -5.14 -6.71
CA ILE A 39 11.18 -4.05 -7.24
C ILE A 39 10.42 -2.74 -7.08
N GLU A 40 11.05 -1.74 -6.47
CA GLU A 40 10.50 -0.39 -6.39
C GLU A 40 11.22 0.56 -7.37
N GLY A 41 10.53 0.88 -8.47
CA GLY A 41 11.03 1.69 -9.58
C GLY A 41 11.50 0.83 -10.76
N GLY A 42 10.69 0.78 -11.83
CA GLY A 42 10.99 -0.02 -13.03
C GLY A 42 12.01 0.63 -13.98
N LYS A 43 12.43 1.87 -13.72
CA LYS A 43 13.26 2.68 -14.63
C LYS A 43 14.54 1.95 -15.03
N ARG A 44 14.76 1.79 -16.34
CA ARG A 44 15.87 1.01 -16.96
C ARG A 44 15.87 -0.49 -16.67
N LEU A 45 14.92 -1.00 -15.88
CA LEU A 45 14.79 -2.43 -15.57
C LEU A 45 13.76 -3.14 -16.46
N LEU A 46 12.89 -2.39 -17.14
CA LEU A 46 11.84 -2.91 -18.03
C LEU A 46 11.88 -2.19 -19.39
N ASN A 47 12.56 -2.80 -20.37
CA ASN A 47 12.67 -2.28 -21.74
C ASN A 47 11.85 -3.06 -22.76
N GLY A 48 11.39 -4.24 -22.39
CA GLY A 48 10.56 -5.13 -23.19
C GLY A 48 10.01 -6.29 -22.35
N PRO A 49 9.22 -7.18 -22.98
CA PRO A 49 8.67 -8.36 -22.31
C PRO A 49 9.76 -9.31 -21.77
N GLU A 50 10.92 -9.40 -22.44
CA GLU A 50 12.03 -10.27 -22.03
C GLU A 50 12.57 -9.89 -20.64
N ASP A 51 12.65 -8.59 -20.33
CA ASP A 51 13.07 -8.10 -19.01
C ASP A 51 12.05 -8.51 -17.93
N ALA A 52 10.74 -8.41 -18.22
CA ALA A 52 9.70 -8.82 -17.29
C ALA A 52 9.77 -10.33 -17.00
N HIS A 53 9.95 -11.16 -18.03
CA HIS A 53 10.15 -12.60 -17.85
C HIS A 53 11.43 -12.93 -17.07
N PHE A 54 12.53 -12.23 -17.35
CA PHE A 54 13.76 -12.39 -16.58
C PHE A 54 13.55 -12.14 -15.08
N TRP A 55 12.82 -11.08 -14.71
CA TRP A 55 12.51 -10.79 -13.30
C TRP A 55 11.54 -11.81 -12.69
N ALA A 56 10.58 -12.32 -13.47
CA ALA A 56 9.68 -13.37 -13.02
C ALA A 56 10.47 -14.65 -12.67
N GLU A 57 11.47 -15.03 -13.48
CA GLU A 57 12.36 -16.17 -13.21
C GLU A 57 13.18 -15.98 -11.92
N GLN A 58 13.46 -14.74 -11.53
CA GLN A 58 14.12 -14.46 -10.24
C GLN A 58 13.18 -14.62 -9.04
N GLY A 59 11.86 -14.70 -9.27
CA GLY A 59 10.83 -14.78 -8.23
C GLY A 59 10.34 -13.41 -7.74
N ILE A 60 10.38 -12.38 -8.59
CA ILE A 60 9.78 -11.07 -8.29
C ILE A 60 8.24 -11.21 -8.31
N ALA A 61 7.58 -10.88 -7.20
CA ALA A 61 6.12 -10.95 -7.09
C ALA A 61 5.43 -9.70 -7.64
N PHE A 62 6.02 -8.52 -7.45
CA PHE A 62 5.48 -7.26 -7.94
C PHE A 62 6.55 -6.21 -8.24
N VAL A 63 6.17 -5.25 -9.09
CA VAL A 63 6.99 -4.07 -9.41
C VAL A 63 6.19 -2.79 -9.19
N THR A 64 6.70 -1.88 -8.36
CA THR A 64 6.24 -0.49 -8.29
C THR A 64 6.80 0.24 -9.51
N LEU A 65 5.97 0.44 -10.53
CA LEU A 65 6.47 0.80 -11.87
C LEU A 65 7.17 2.17 -11.90
N ILE A 66 6.58 3.16 -11.23
CA ILE A 66 7.08 4.53 -11.12
C ILE A 66 7.36 4.80 -9.65
N HIS A 67 8.53 5.37 -9.33
CA HIS A 67 8.91 5.71 -7.94
C HIS A 67 8.89 7.23 -7.70
N LEU A 68 9.99 7.87 -7.31
CA LEU A 68 10.01 9.28 -6.85
C LEU A 68 10.12 10.35 -7.95
N MET A 69 10.41 9.96 -9.19
CA MET A 69 10.63 10.89 -10.30
C MET A 69 9.82 10.49 -11.52
N ASP A 70 9.43 11.48 -12.31
CA ASP A 70 8.92 11.23 -13.66
C ASP A 70 10.02 10.49 -14.45
N ASP A 71 9.62 9.45 -15.18
CA ASP A 71 10.53 8.61 -15.93
C ASP A 71 9.94 8.19 -17.28
N GLU A 72 10.49 7.12 -17.88
CA GLU A 72 10.08 6.63 -19.19
C GLU A 72 8.68 5.99 -19.20
N PHE A 73 8.12 5.65 -18.03
CA PHE A 73 6.80 5.04 -17.91
C PHE A 73 5.72 6.06 -17.60
N GLY A 74 6.02 7.15 -16.90
CA GLY A 74 5.03 8.18 -16.62
C GLY A 74 5.43 9.18 -15.54
N GLY A 75 4.41 9.83 -14.96
CA GLY A 75 4.58 10.85 -13.93
C GLY A 75 4.42 10.31 -12.52
N SER A 76 5.37 10.66 -11.65
CA SER A 76 5.37 10.33 -10.21
C SER A 76 4.52 11.31 -9.39
N ALA A 77 3.97 10.86 -8.27
CA ALA A 77 3.35 11.71 -7.27
C ALA A 77 4.41 12.63 -6.64
N VAL A 78 4.13 13.94 -6.64
CA VAL A 78 5.00 14.94 -6.01
C VAL A 78 4.32 15.36 -4.70
N LEU A 79 4.94 15.08 -3.56
CA LEU A 79 4.38 15.51 -2.28
C LEU A 79 4.44 17.04 -2.15
N PRO A 80 3.57 17.64 -1.30
CA PRO A 80 3.60 19.08 -1.05
C PRO A 80 4.86 19.55 -0.29
N ASP A 81 5.60 18.62 0.34
CA ASP A 81 6.77 18.92 1.15
C ASP A 81 7.95 19.45 0.32
N LEU A 82 8.87 20.16 0.98
CA LEU A 82 9.99 20.79 0.28
C LEU A 82 10.98 19.73 -0.25
N THR A 83 11.12 18.62 0.46
CA THR A 83 12.04 17.51 0.18
C THR A 83 11.74 16.81 -1.13
N THR A 84 10.50 16.35 -1.36
CA THR A 84 10.16 15.71 -2.64
C THR A 84 10.11 16.70 -3.80
N ARG A 85 9.76 17.98 -3.53
CA ARG A 85 9.82 19.04 -4.54
C ARG A 85 11.26 19.31 -4.99
N LEU A 86 12.24 19.14 -4.12
CA LEU A 86 13.67 19.24 -4.49
C LEU A 86 14.12 18.00 -5.27
N ILE A 87 13.74 16.79 -4.83
CA ILE A 87 14.07 15.53 -5.51
C ILE A 87 13.49 15.51 -6.94
N ASN A 88 12.25 15.96 -7.10
CA ASN A 88 11.55 16.01 -8.39
C ASN A 88 11.29 17.47 -8.84
N TYR A 89 12.33 18.31 -8.80
CA TYR A 89 12.23 19.74 -9.11
C TYR A 89 11.70 20.03 -10.53
N LYS A 90 12.04 19.18 -11.51
CA LYS A 90 11.54 19.34 -12.88
C LYS A 90 10.02 19.13 -12.95
N ALA A 91 9.50 18.11 -12.27
CA ALA A 91 8.05 17.90 -12.24
C ALA A 91 7.33 18.92 -11.36
N ALA A 92 7.93 19.31 -10.23
CA ALA A 92 7.42 20.39 -9.39
C ALA A 92 7.33 21.72 -10.15
N ALA A 93 8.32 22.04 -10.98
CA ALA A 93 8.30 23.20 -11.87
C ALA A 93 7.24 23.08 -12.96
N LYS A 94 7.06 21.89 -13.58
CA LYS A 94 5.98 21.66 -14.54
C LYS A 94 4.60 21.86 -13.94
N ASN A 95 4.36 21.46 -12.68
CA ASN A 95 3.09 21.73 -11.99
C ASN A 95 2.78 23.24 -11.84
N VAL A 96 3.82 24.08 -11.73
CA VAL A 96 3.68 25.54 -11.57
C VAL A 96 3.52 26.25 -12.91
N PHE A 97 4.35 25.90 -13.90
CA PHE A 97 4.42 26.64 -15.17
C PHE A 97 3.64 26.00 -16.33
N GLN A 98 3.30 24.71 -16.24
CA GLN A 98 2.72 23.92 -17.33
C GLN A 98 1.72 22.88 -16.81
N LYS A 99 0.61 23.34 -16.19
CA LYS A 99 -0.54 22.50 -15.76
C LYS A 99 -1.09 21.53 -16.82
N LYS A 100 -0.68 21.65 -18.09
CA LYS A 100 -1.20 20.90 -19.26
C LYS A 100 -0.25 19.85 -19.87
N GLN A 101 0.99 19.67 -19.41
CA GLN A 101 1.75 18.49 -19.87
C GLN A 101 1.19 17.24 -19.19
N ALA A 102 0.81 16.23 -19.98
CA ALA A 102 0.33 14.95 -19.47
C ALA A 102 1.42 14.32 -18.61
N ARG A 103 1.22 14.31 -17.28
CA ARG A 103 1.99 13.51 -16.32
C ARG A 103 1.35 12.12 -16.15
N GLY A 104 0.58 11.72 -17.15
CA GLY A 104 -0.01 10.39 -17.29
C GLY A 104 1.02 9.34 -17.66
N LEU A 105 0.56 8.13 -17.93
CA LEU A 105 1.44 7.09 -18.46
C LEU A 105 1.88 7.42 -19.88
N THR A 106 3.11 7.07 -20.20
CA THR A 106 3.58 7.06 -21.59
C THR A 106 3.07 5.79 -22.29
N PRO A 107 3.15 5.71 -23.63
CA PRO A 107 2.89 4.46 -24.34
C PRO A 107 3.76 3.28 -23.87
N LYS A 108 4.99 3.55 -23.40
CA LYS A 108 5.87 2.54 -22.80
C LYS A 108 5.39 2.14 -21.41
N GLY A 109 4.88 3.07 -20.60
CA GLY A 109 4.26 2.78 -19.30
C GLY A 109 3.08 1.82 -19.42
N ILE A 110 2.19 2.06 -20.38
CA ILE A 110 1.06 1.16 -20.68
C ILE A 110 1.57 -0.24 -21.09
N GLN A 111 2.56 -0.30 -22.00
CA GLN A 111 3.15 -1.58 -22.40
C GLN A 111 3.84 -2.30 -21.24
N ALA A 112 4.50 -1.59 -20.33
CA ALA A 112 5.16 -2.19 -19.18
C ALA A 112 4.16 -2.86 -18.23
N ILE A 113 2.95 -2.31 -18.06
CA ILE A 113 1.87 -2.97 -17.30
C ILE A 113 1.52 -4.32 -17.95
N GLN A 114 1.41 -4.35 -19.28
CA GLN A 114 1.13 -5.59 -20.02
C GLN A 114 2.28 -6.59 -19.91
N TRP A 115 3.54 -6.14 -20.09
CA TRP A 115 4.71 -7.01 -19.96
C TRP A 115 4.80 -7.67 -18.59
N LEU A 116 4.53 -6.91 -17.52
CA LEU A 116 4.48 -7.45 -16.16
C LEU A 116 3.36 -8.47 -15.99
N ALA A 117 2.15 -8.15 -16.47
CA ALA A 117 1.01 -9.06 -16.41
C ALA A 117 1.29 -10.38 -17.16
N ASP A 118 1.82 -10.30 -18.38
CA ASP A 118 2.19 -11.45 -19.21
C ASP A 118 3.29 -12.29 -18.55
N ALA A 119 4.21 -11.68 -17.80
CA ALA A 119 5.25 -12.38 -17.04
C ALA A 119 4.75 -12.98 -15.72
N GLY A 120 3.51 -12.71 -15.31
CA GLY A 120 2.97 -13.15 -14.02
C GLY A 120 3.42 -12.31 -12.82
N ILE A 121 3.76 -11.04 -13.05
CA ILE A 121 4.20 -10.08 -12.03
C ILE A 121 3.11 -9.02 -11.81
N MET A 122 2.74 -8.79 -10.55
CA MET A 122 1.77 -7.74 -10.20
C MET A 122 2.36 -6.35 -10.45
N THR A 123 1.53 -5.44 -10.99
CA THR A 123 1.91 -4.03 -11.08
C THR A 123 1.42 -3.28 -9.85
N ASP A 124 2.36 -2.67 -9.12
CA ASP A 124 2.07 -1.77 -8.01
C ASP A 124 1.99 -0.31 -8.51
N LEU A 125 0.85 0.32 -8.23
CA LEU A 125 0.52 1.70 -8.64
C LEU A 125 1.00 2.75 -7.64
N THR A 126 1.64 2.31 -6.56
CA THR A 126 2.19 3.21 -5.55
C THR A 126 3.15 4.21 -6.18
N HIS A 127 3.09 5.45 -5.72
CA HIS A 127 3.85 6.62 -6.20
C HIS A 127 3.46 7.14 -7.58
N MET A 128 2.49 6.54 -8.28
CA MET A 128 1.98 7.15 -9.49
C MET A 128 1.27 8.47 -9.18
N SER A 129 1.47 9.48 -10.04
CA SER A 129 0.63 10.68 -10.02
C SER A 129 -0.83 10.31 -10.29
N ASP A 130 -1.76 11.20 -9.94
CA ASP A 130 -3.19 10.99 -10.23
C ASP A 130 -3.47 10.65 -11.70
N ALA A 131 -2.76 11.31 -12.63
CA ALA A 131 -2.91 11.07 -14.06
C ALA A 131 -2.37 9.69 -14.46
N SER A 132 -1.16 9.33 -14.01
CA SER A 132 -0.57 8.02 -14.33
C SER A 132 -1.39 6.87 -13.74
N ARG A 133 -1.88 7.03 -12.50
CA ARG A 133 -2.76 6.04 -11.88
C ARG A 133 -4.10 5.92 -12.60
N SER A 134 -4.68 7.04 -13.04
CA SER A 134 -5.93 7.02 -13.81
C SER A 134 -5.77 6.27 -15.14
N ASP A 135 -4.68 6.53 -15.87
CA ASP A 135 -4.35 5.84 -17.12
C ASP A 135 -4.08 4.35 -16.88
N ALA A 136 -3.33 4.02 -15.83
CA ALA A 136 -3.04 2.64 -15.43
C ALA A 136 -4.34 1.87 -15.17
N LEU A 137 -5.21 2.41 -14.30
CA LEU A 137 -6.49 1.79 -13.97
C LEU A 137 -7.39 1.65 -15.20
N ALA A 138 -7.41 2.63 -16.11
CA ALA A 138 -8.23 2.54 -17.32
C ALA A 138 -7.76 1.39 -18.23
N TYR A 139 -6.45 1.22 -18.37
CA TYR A 139 -5.88 0.10 -19.10
C TYR A 139 -6.17 -1.24 -18.41
N MET A 140 -5.89 -1.31 -17.11
CA MET A 140 -6.12 -2.49 -16.28
C MET A 140 -7.58 -2.94 -16.28
N GLU A 141 -8.54 -2.01 -16.32
CA GLU A 141 -9.97 -2.31 -16.45
C GLU A 141 -10.30 -3.02 -17.76
N VAL A 142 -9.78 -2.53 -18.89
CA VAL A 142 -10.00 -3.13 -20.21
C VAL A 142 -9.38 -4.53 -20.31
N HIS A 143 -8.24 -4.72 -19.65
CA HIS A 143 -7.44 -5.94 -19.74
C HIS A 143 -7.63 -6.90 -18.55
N SER A 144 -8.55 -6.61 -17.63
CA SER A 144 -8.80 -7.41 -16.42
C SER A 144 -7.56 -7.66 -15.55
N ILE A 145 -6.67 -6.67 -15.44
CA ILE A 145 -5.43 -6.78 -14.66
C ILE A 145 -5.68 -6.24 -13.24
N PRO A 146 -5.56 -7.05 -12.17
CA PRO A 146 -5.77 -6.57 -10.81
C PRO A 146 -4.67 -5.59 -10.36
N PRO A 147 -5.00 -4.37 -9.91
CA PRO A 147 -4.03 -3.40 -9.44
C PRO A 147 -3.60 -3.69 -7.99
N LEU A 148 -2.31 -3.50 -7.70
CA LEU A 148 -1.77 -3.47 -6.34
C LEU A 148 -1.45 -2.02 -5.95
N VAL A 149 -1.74 -1.67 -4.69
CA VAL A 149 -1.26 -0.44 -4.05
C VAL A 149 -0.69 -0.85 -2.70
N THR A 150 0.63 -0.76 -2.56
CA THR A 150 1.36 -1.27 -1.40
C THR A 150 1.46 -0.28 -0.25
N HIS A 151 1.52 1.04 -0.52
CA HIS A 151 1.67 2.04 0.56
C HIS A 151 1.29 3.48 0.16
N ASP A 152 0.10 3.68 -0.43
CA ASP A 152 -0.48 5.03 -0.63
C ASP A 152 -1.57 5.35 0.40
N MET A 153 -1.92 6.63 0.52
CA MET A 153 -2.89 7.11 1.52
C MET A 153 -4.30 7.23 0.95
N PHE A 154 -5.29 7.44 1.81
CA PHE A 154 -6.67 7.66 1.38
C PHE A 154 -6.92 9.15 1.13
N LYS A 155 -6.94 9.55 -0.15
CA LYS A 155 -6.97 10.97 -0.56
C LYS A 155 -8.08 11.82 0.07
N PRO A 156 -9.29 11.28 0.33
CA PRO A 156 -10.31 12.06 1.01
C PRO A 156 -9.91 12.60 2.39
N ILE A 157 -8.85 12.06 3.01
CA ILE A 157 -8.22 12.55 4.24
C ILE A 157 -6.88 13.22 3.94
N GLN A 158 -6.01 12.56 3.16
CA GLN A 158 -4.70 13.05 2.73
C GLN A 158 -4.77 13.59 1.29
N ASN A 159 -5.35 14.77 1.11
CA ASN A 159 -5.66 15.33 -0.20
C ASN A 159 -4.44 15.93 -0.93
N HIS A 160 -3.53 15.06 -1.34
CA HIS A 160 -2.35 15.36 -2.13
C HIS A 160 -2.02 14.21 -3.10
N PRO A 161 -1.02 14.33 -3.99
CA PRO A 161 -0.81 13.36 -5.09
C PRO A 161 -0.48 11.91 -4.70
N ARG A 162 -0.05 11.64 -3.46
CA ARG A 162 0.14 10.28 -2.89
C ARG A 162 -1.14 9.73 -2.24
N GLY A 163 -2.25 10.47 -2.30
CA GLY A 163 -3.55 9.95 -1.90
C GLY A 163 -4.25 9.28 -3.09
N ILE A 164 -4.84 8.11 -2.86
CA ILE A 164 -5.76 7.44 -3.79
C ILE A 164 -7.16 8.05 -3.66
N THR A 165 -7.74 8.50 -4.77
CA THR A 165 -9.09 9.08 -4.77
C THR A 165 -10.13 8.03 -4.36
N ALA A 166 -11.26 8.46 -3.78
CA ALA A 166 -12.37 7.54 -3.47
C ALA A 166 -12.82 6.74 -4.70
N ALA A 167 -12.85 7.38 -5.88
CA ALA A 167 -13.20 6.71 -7.13
C ALA A 167 -12.17 5.64 -7.52
N ASP A 168 -10.87 5.96 -7.43
CA ASP A 168 -9.80 4.99 -7.74
C ASP A 168 -9.76 3.83 -6.75
N VAL A 169 -10.05 4.07 -5.46
CA VAL A 169 -10.23 2.97 -4.48
C VAL A 169 -11.31 2.00 -4.98
N LEU A 170 -12.48 2.50 -5.38
CA LEU A 170 -13.54 1.62 -5.89
C LEU A 170 -13.13 0.86 -7.16
N ARG A 171 -12.35 1.47 -8.05
CA ARG A 171 -11.80 0.82 -9.25
C ARG A 171 -10.83 -0.31 -8.88
N ILE A 172 -9.91 -0.05 -7.94
CA ILE A 172 -8.96 -1.04 -7.43
C ILE A 172 -9.68 -2.29 -6.91
N TYR A 173 -10.64 -2.09 -6.00
CA TYR A 173 -11.37 -3.21 -5.39
C TYR A 173 -12.26 -3.95 -6.41
N ARG A 174 -12.90 -3.25 -7.35
CA ARG A 174 -13.71 -3.88 -8.41
C ARG A 174 -12.91 -4.80 -9.32
N LEU A 175 -11.65 -4.48 -9.57
CA LEU A 175 -10.73 -5.32 -10.34
C LEU A 175 -10.11 -6.45 -9.51
N GLY A 176 -10.58 -6.68 -8.28
CA GLY A 176 -10.02 -7.68 -7.39
C GLY A 176 -8.62 -7.32 -6.88
N GLY A 177 -8.25 -6.04 -6.95
CA GLY A 177 -6.98 -5.53 -6.44
C GLY A 177 -6.93 -5.40 -4.91
N LEU A 178 -5.81 -4.87 -4.42
CA LEU A 178 -5.55 -4.65 -3.00
C LEU A 178 -4.97 -3.25 -2.80
N MET A 179 -5.51 -2.54 -1.81
CA MET A 179 -4.93 -1.29 -1.32
C MET A 179 -4.43 -1.47 0.11
N SER A 180 -3.22 -0.99 0.33
CA SER A 180 -2.54 -1.02 1.62
C SER A 180 -2.19 0.40 2.05
N LEU A 181 -2.41 0.69 3.33
CA LEU A 181 -2.00 1.97 3.94
C LEU A 181 -0.57 1.86 4.48
N PRO A 182 0.24 2.93 4.42
CA PRO A 182 1.44 2.98 5.23
C PRO A 182 1.03 2.94 6.70
N ILE A 183 1.67 2.14 7.56
CA ILE A 183 1.33 2.13 9.00
C ILE A 183 1.72 3.43 9.70
N SER A 184 2.44 4.35 9.05
CA SER A 184 2.94 5.56 9.66
C SER A 184 1.87 6.57 10.07
N GLY A 185 1.97 7.07 11.29
CA GLY A 185 1.14 8.19 11.75
C GLY A 185 1.50 9.50 11.06
N ILE A 186 2.79 9.72 10.76
CA ILE A 186 3.28 10.94 10.12
C ILE A 186 2.83 11.01 8.66
N SER A 187 2.95 9.93 7.89
CA SER A 187 2.53 9.91 6.48
C SER A 187 1.01 9.98 6.31
N ASN A 188 0.26 9.51 7.31
CA ASN A 188 -1.20 9.61 7.33
C ASN A 188 -1.71 10.92 7.94
N LEU A 189 -0.86 11.92 8.21
CA LEU A 189 -1.33 13.22 8.69
C LEU A 189 -2.37 13.80 7.72
N PRO A 190 -3.57 14.21 8.20
CA PRO A 190 -4.58 14.79 7.33
C PRO A 190 -4.06 16.04 6.61
N HIS A 191 -4.37 16.16 5.33
CA HIS A 191 -3.98 17.30 4.51
C HIS A 191 -5.17 17.73 3.67
N HIS A 192 -5.77 18.87 4.01
CA HIS A 192 -7.00 19.37 3.38
C HIS A 192 -8.10 18.29 3.22
N PRO A 193 -8.48 17.60 4.32
CA PRO A 193 -9.47 16.52 4.27
C PRO A 193 -10.83 17.04 3.78
N ASN A 194 -11.59 16.19 3.09
CA ASN A 194 -12.96 16.51 2.69
C ASN A 194 -13.81 16.84 3.93
N PRO A 195 -14.87 17.67 3.81
CA PRO A 195 -15.68 18.11 4.96
C PRO A 195 -16.23 16.99 5.84
N LYS A 196 -16.60 15.83 5.26
CA LYS A 196 -17.02 14.61 6.00
C LYS A 196 -15.96 14.22 7.03
N TYR A 197 -14.71 14.03 6.57
CA TYR A 197 -13.61 13.55 7.42
C TYR A 197 -13.05 14.65 8.32
N ALA A 198 -13.04 15.91 7.88
CA ALA A 198 -12.67 17.04 8.73
C ALA A 198 -13.58 17.14 9.98
N LYS A 199 -14.89 16.97 9.80
CA LYS A 199 -15.85 16.96 10.91
C LYS A 199 -15.62 15.79 11.86
N ARG A 200 -15.38 14.58 11.33
CA ARG A 200 -15.07 13.38 12.12
C ARG A 200 -13.79 13.57 12.94
N LEU A 201 -12.74 14.10 12.31
CA LEU A 201 -11.46 14.37 12.96
C LEU A 201 -11.61 15.37 14.13
N ALA A 202 -12.39 16.45 13.92
CA ALA A 202 -12.64 17.45 14.96
C ALA A 202 -13.47 16.94 16.16
N GLN A 203 -14.08 15.75 16.04
CA GLN A 203 -14.86 15.13 17.11
C GLN A 203 -14.03 14.15 17.96
N LEU A 204 -12.78 13.86 17.57
CA LEU A 204 -11.91 12.97 18.35
C LEU A 204 -11.45 13.68 19.63
N GLN A 205 -11.76 13.09 20.79
CA GLN A 205 -11.38 13.63 22.10
C GLN A 205 -9.95 13.25 22.51
N HIS A 206 -9.49 12.06 22.12
CA HIS A 206 -8.14 11.55 22.39
C HIS A 206 -7.47 11.18 21.07
N HIS A 207 -6.77 12.16 20.48
CA HIS A 207 -6.05 11.99 19.24
C HIS A 207 -4.69 12.67 19.33
N CYS A 208 -3.61 11.90 19.16
CA CYS A 208 -2.27 12.46 19.05
C CYS A 208 -1.80 12.48 17.57
N PRO A 209 -1.77 13.66 16.89
CA PRO A 209 -1.36 13.74 15.49
C PRO A 209 0.06 13.24 15.23
N GLY A 210 0.22 12.40 14.21
CA GLY A 210 1.49 11.77 13.84
C GLY A 210 1.80 10.46 14.56
N SER A 211 1.00 10.10 15.57
CA SER A 211 1.11 8.83 16.29
C SER A 211 0.27 7.73 15.65
N ILE A 212 0.16 6.58 16.30
CA ILE A 212 -0.76 5.51 15.89
C ILE A 212 -2.21 5.97 15.79
N ASP A 213 -2.64 7.00 16.54
CA ASP A 213 -4.00 7.54 16.43
C ASP A 213 -4.32 8.08 15.04
N THR A 214 -3.32 8.61 14.32
CA THR A 214 -3.46 9.11 12.95
C THR A 214 -3.61 7.99 11.92
N TYR A 215 -2.84 6.91 12.08
CA TYR A 215 -3.03 5.70 11.30
C TYR A 215 -4.41 5.09 11.55
N LYS A 216 -4.76 4.87 12.83
CA LYS A 216 -6.06 4.33 13.26
C LYS A 216 -7.22 5.09 12.63
N PHE A 217 -7.19 6.42 12.66
CA PHE A 217 -8.23 7.23 12.01
C PHE A 217 -8.33 6.96 10.51
N SER A 218 -7.20 6.95 9.80
CA SER A 218 -7.18 6.73 8.34
C SER A 218 -7.64 5.32 7.96
N TYR A 219 -7.20 4.31 8.72
CA TYR A 219 -7.63 2.92 8.57
C TYR A 219 -9.14 2.77 8.76
N LEU A 220 -9.70 3.28 9.87
CA LEU A 220 -11.14 3.17 10.17
C LEU A 220 -12.00 3.86 9.10
N MET A 221 -11.55 5.01 8.58
CA MET A 221 -12.28 5.73 7.54
C MET A 221 -12.20 5.02 6.17
N LEU A 222 -11.07 4.40 5.84
CA LEU A 222 -10.96 3.57 4.64
C LEU A 222 -11.80 2.29 4.77
N GLN A 223 -11.80 1.66 5.95
CA GLN A 223 -12.63 0.49 6.26
C GLN A 223 -14.12 0.82 6.14
N GLU A 224 -14.58 1.92 6.76
CA GLU A 224 -15.96 2.41 6.61
C GLU A 224 -16.28 2.61 5.12
N PHE A 225 -15.41 3.29 4.37
CA PHE A 225 -15.63 3.53 2.95
C PHE A 225 -15.74 2.24 2.13
N VAL A 226 -14.82 1.28 2.29
CA VAL A 226 -14.85 0.02 1.55
C VAL A 226 -16.10 -0.79 1.89
N GLN A 227 -16.48 -0.88 3.16
CA GLN A 227 -17.65 -1.64 3.59
C GLN A 227 -18.97 -1.00 3.15
N GLU A 228 -19.10 0.33 3.24
CA GLU A 228 -20.27 1.08 2.74
C GLU A 228 -20.45 0.89 1.22
N ASN A 229 -19.35 0.70 0.49
CA ASN A 229 -19.36 0.53 -0.96
C ASN A 229 -19.21 -0.93 -1.41
N ALA A 230 -19.28 -1.91 -0.50
CA ALA A 230 -19.21 -3.34 -0.84
C ALA A 230 -20.19 -3.78 -1.95
N PRO A 231 -21.47 -3.34 -1.96
CA PRO A 231 -22.40 -3.65 -3.04
C PRO A 231 -21.92 -3.14 -4.41
N GLN A 232 -21.30 -1.97 -4.43
CA GLN A 232 -20.76 -1.34 -5.63
C GLN A 232 -19.46 -2.01 -6.11
N ILE A 233 -18.64 -2.48 -5.17
CA ILE A 233 -17.40 -3.21 -5.44
C ILE A 233 -17.70 -4.56 -6.08
N ARG A 234 -18.66 -5.32 -5.54
CA ARG A 234 -19.03 -6.65 -6.04
C ARG A 234 -20.07 -6.64 -7.15
N LEU A 235 -20.52 -5.45 -7.59
CA LEU A 235 -21.60 -5.27 -8.57
C LEU A 235 -22.89 -6.01 -8.15
N GLN A 236 -23.15 -6.05 -6.84
CA GLN A 236 -24.29 -6.70 -6.20
C GLN A 236 -25.02 -5.68 -5.33
N PRO A 237 -25.79 -4.74 -5.93
CA PRO A 237 -26.29 -3.53 -5.26
C PRO A 237 -27.23 -3.79 -4.08
N ALA A 238 -27.77 -5.00 -3.93
CA ALA A 238 -28.72 -5.37 -2.89
C ALA A 238 -28.08 -6.05 -1.66
N ILE A 239 -26.79 -6.40 -1.69
CA ILE A 239 -26.15 -7.20 -0.63
C ILE A 239 -25.25 -6.30 0.21
N PRO A 240 -25.62 -5.97 1.47
CA PRO A 240 -24.76 -5.18 2.34
C PRO A 240 -23.52 -5.99 2.77
N PHE A 241 -22.43 -5.31 3.12
CA PHE A 241 -21.17 -5.94 3.54
C PHE A 241 -21.36 -7.06 4.58
N ALA A 242 -22.20 -6.81 5.59
CA ALA A 242 -22.46 -7.77 6.67
C ALA A 242 -23.04 -9.12 6.20
N SER A 243 -23.70 -9.14 5.04
CA SER A 243 -24.33 -10.32 4.46
C SER A 243 -23.40 -11.15 3.57
N PHE A 244 -22.20 -10.67 3.24
CA PHE A 244 -21.23 -11.48 2.48
C PHE A 244 -20.70 -12.63 3.34
N PRO A 245 -20.51 -13.84 2.77
CA PRO A 245 -19.82 -14.93 3.44
C PRO A 245 -18.41 -14.51 3.88
N GLU A 246 -17.93 -15.03 5.02
CA GLU A 246 -16.60 -14.69 5.54
C GLU A 246 -15.46 -14.97 4.54
N ALA A 247 -15.58 -16.05 3.76
CA ALA A 247 -14.61 -16.40 2.73
C ALA A 247 -14.53 -15.34 1.60
N GLU A 248 -15.65 -14.67 1.30
CA GLU A 248 -15.69 -13.61 0.28
C GLU A 248 -15.21 -12.26 0.82
N LYS A 249 -15.14 -12.09 2.15
CA LYS A 249 -14.68 -10.83 2.74
C LYS A 249 -13.19 -10.55 2.53
N VAL A 250 -12.43 -11.54 2.04
CA VAL A 250 -11.04 -11.36 1.61
C VAL A 250 -10.92 -10.32 0.49
N ASP A 251 -11.95 -10.17 -0.35
CA ASP A 251 -11.97 -9.16 -1.42
C ASP A 251 -12.10 -7.72 -0.91
N PHE A 252 -12.44 -7.54 0.36
CA PHE A 252 -12.52 -6.24 1.03
C PHE A 252 -11.35 -6.04 2.02
N ALA A 253 -10.31 -6.85 1.92
CA ALA A 253 -9.11 -6.71 2.75
C ALA A 253 -8.44 -5.35 2.52
N ILE A 254 -7.93 -4.77 3.59
CA ILE A 254 -7.08 -3.57 3.56
C ILE A 254 -5.73 -4.05 4.05
N GLY A 255 -4.69 -3.88 3.24
CA GLY A 255 -3.35 -4.25 3.64
C GLY A 255 -2.63 -3.15 4.41
N PHE A 256 -1.40 -3.44 4.78
CA PHE A 256 -0.50 -2.47 5.35
C PHE A 256 0.93 -2.68 4.82
N GLN A 257 1.70 -1.61 4.81
CA GLN A 257 3.15 -1.68 4.62
C GLN A 257 3.81 -0.63 5.52
N THR A 258 5.03 -0.89 5.93
CA THR A 258 5.77 0.01 6.82
C THR A 258 6.58 1.05 6.05
N ASP A 259 7.18 0.63 4.94
CA ASP A 259 8.22 1.41 4.27
C ASP A 259 9.45 1.63 5.19
N PHE A 260 9.76 0.61 6.00
CA PHE A 260 10.98 0.61 6.83
C PHE A 260 12.22 0.72 5.94
N ASN A 261 13.13 1.62 6.33
CA ASN A 261 14.30 2.01 5.55
C ASN A 261 14.00 2.73 4.22
N GLY A 262 12.73 3.08 3.95
CA GLY A 262 12.27 3.83 2.77
C GLY A 262 12.20 5.35 2.96
N TRP A 263 12.94 5.91 3.92
CA TRP A 263 12.98 7.36 4.24
C TRP A 263 11.68 7.91 4.82
N LEU A 264 10.84 7.03 5.37
CA LEU A 264 9.55 7.36 5.94
C LEU A 264 9.63 7.43 7.48
N ASN A 265 9.24 8.58 8.06
CA ASN A 265 9.01 8.68 9.50
C ASN A 265 7.72 7.94 9.85
N HIS A 266 7.73 7.07 10.85
CA HIS A 266 6.59 6.22 11.18
C HIS A 266 5.66 6.87 12.22
N HIS A 267 5.52 6.29 13.41
CA HIS A 267 4.78 6.90 14.51
C HIS A 267 5.71 7.69 15.40
N ARG A 268 5.27 8.87 15.85
CA ARG A 268 5.74 9.43 17.12
C ARG A 268 5.00 8.77 18.31
N PRO A 269 5.54 8.84 19.53
CA PRO A 269 4.82 8.45 20.74
C PRO A 269 3.48 9.16 20.91
N ARG A 270 2.55 8.52 21.62
CA ARG A 270 1.32 9.12 22.15
C ARG A 270 1.57 9.77 23.51
N TYR A 271 2.37 9.13 24.36
CA TYR A 271 2.61 9.52 25.75
C TYR A 271 4.07 9.86 26.01
N GLY A 272 4.32 10.66 27.06
CA GLY A 272 5.65 11.06 27.50
C GLY A 272 6.16 12.33 26.82
N ALA A 273 7.45 12.61 26.96
CA ALA A 273 8.06 13.90 26.58
C ALA A 273 7.86 14.29 25.10
N GLU A 274 7.83 13.29 24.20
CA GLU A 274 7.61 13.48 22.75
C GLU A 274 6.14 13.18 22.34
N GLY A 275 5.29 12.85 23.30
CA GLY A 275 3.88 12.52 23.15
C GLY A 275 2.97 13.74 23.13
N CYS A 276 1.66 13.50 23.03
CA CYS A 276 0.63 14.52 23.24
C CYS A 276 0.07 14.49 24.66
N PHE A 277 0.31 13.40 25.40
CA PHE A 277 -0.27 13.12 26.71
C PHE A 277 0.82 12.78 27.72
N GLU A 278 0.57 13.08 28.99
CA GLU A 278 1.47 12.73 30.09
C GLU A 278 1.34 11.24 30.44
N LEU A 279 2.42 10.65 30.95
CA LEU A 279 2.39 9.29 31.49
C LEU A 279 1.68 9.26 32.83
N GLU A 280 0.75 8.31 32.98
CA GLU A 280 0.06 8.04 34.24
C GLU A 280 0.80 6.93 35.01
N PRO A 281 1.19 7.13 36.29
CA PRO A 281 2.05 6.21 37.04
C PRO A 281 1.56 4.76 37.15
N ASP A 282 0.23 4.55 37.15
CA ASP A 282 -0.39 3.23 37.36
C ASP A 282 -0.97 2.64 36.07
N GLN A 283 -0.78 3.30 34.92
CA GLN A 283 -1.26 2.83 33.63
C GLN A 283 -0.17 2.00 32.92
N GLN A 284 -0.59 0.86 32.34
CA GLN A 284 0.27 0.10 31.44
C GLN A 284 0.07 0.58 30.00
N TYR A 285 1.17 0.75 29.28
CA TYR A 285 1.18 1.18 27.89
C TYR A 285 1.77 0.09 27.01
N GLN A 286 1.26 -0.01 25.80
CA GLN A 286 1.95 -0.69 24.71
C GLN A 286 3.21 0.10 24.34
N ALA A 287 4.31 -0.59 24.03
CA ALA A 287 5.59 0.05 23.68
C ALA A 287 5.43 1.07 22.53
N VAL A 288 4.57 0.81 21.55
CA VAL A 288 4.27 1.73 20.45
C VAL A 288 3.74 3.09 20.93
N GLU A 289 3.11 3.15 22.09
CA GLU A 289 2.52 4.36 22.66
C GLU A 289 3.55 5.29 23.28
N THR A 290 4.64 4.73 23.79
CA THR A 290 5.71 5.48 24.47
C THR A 290 6.93 5.67 23.59
N GLU A 291 7.14 4.79 22.62
CA GLU A 291 8.32 4.80 21.74
C GLU A 291 7.99 5.21 20.29
N GLY A 292 6.72 5.16 19.89
CA GLY A 292 6.34 5.29 18.48
C GLY A 292 6.66 4.01 17.71
N MET A 293 7.17 4.13 16.47
CA MET A 293 7.51 2.96 15.64
C MET A 293 8.89 3.15 14.98
N PRO A 294 9.98 3.08 15.76
CA PRO A 294 11.32 3.26 15.23
C PRO A 294 11.83 2.04 14.44
N HIS A 295 11.26 0.85 14.68
CA HIS A 295 11.75 -0.40 14.08
C HIS A 295 10.66 -1.49 14.00
N PRO A 296 10.82 -2.52 13.14
CA PRO A 296 9.82 -3.58 12.95
C PRO A 296 9.50 -4.41 14.20
N GLY A 297 10.38 -4.44 15.20
CA GLY A 297 10.13 -5.13 16.48
C GLY A 297 8.92 -4.60 17.26
N LEU A 298 8.35 -3.43 16.94
CA LEU A 298 7.15 -2.90 17.59
C LEU A 298 5.86 -3.15 16.79
N LEU A 299 5.91 -3.90 15.69
CA LEU A 299 4.71 -4.23 14.90
C LEU A 299 3.67 -4.98 15.72
N GLU A 300 4.08 -5.92 16.58
CA GLU A 300 3.16 -6.62 17.47
C GLU A 300 2.48 -5.65 18.44
N SER A 301 3.26 -4.74 19.05
CA SER A 301 2.74 -3.72 19.97
C SER A 301 1.71 -2.79 19.29
N HIS A 302 1.92 -2.42 18.02
CA HIS A 302 0.96 -1.67 17.22
C HIS A 302 -0.38 -2.40 17.08
N TRP A 303 -0.37 -3.67 16.66
CA TRP A 303 -1.60 -4.42 16.46
C TRP A 303 -2.30 -4.75 17.78
N ASN A 304 -1.54 -5.07 18.82
CA ASN A 304 -2.07 -5.32 20.17
C ASN A 304 -2.81 -4.10 20.71
N LEU A 305 -2.26 -2.89 20.52
CA LEU A 305 -2.93 -1.66 20.93
C LEU A 305 -4.26 -1.46 20.20
N LEU A 306 -4.26 -1.57 18.87
CA LEU A 306 -5.49 -1.40 18.09
C LEU A 306 -6.57 -2.42 18.47
N ALA A 307 -6.16 -3.67 18.73
CA ALA A 307 -7.07 -4.70 19.23
C ALA A 307 -7.62 -4.37 20.63
N GLN A 308 -6.78 -3.88 21.54
CA GLN A 308 -7.18 -3.44 22.88
C GLN A 308 -8.19 -2.28 22.83
N GLU A 309 -8.04 -1.38 21.86
CA GLU A 309 -8.95 -0.27 21.60
C GLU A 309 -10.21 -0.67 20.79
N GLY A 310 -10.39 -1.96 20.51
CA GLY A 310 -11.58 -2.49 19.84
C GLY A 310 -11.65 -2.22 18.34
N VAL A 311 -10.52 -1.95 17.69
CA VAL A 311 -10.45 -1.79 16.23
C VAL A 311 -10.67 -3.14 15.56
N ASP A 312 -11.57 -3.19 14.56
CA ASP A 312 -11.75 -4.38 13.74
C ASP A 312 -10.54 -4.58 12.81
N LEU A 313 -9.69 -5.56 13.17
CA LEU A 313 -8.49 -5.93 12.40
C LEU A 313 -8.75 -7.02 11.36
N ALA A 314 -9.99 -7.48 11.16
CA ALA A 314 -10.28 -8.55 10.20
C ALA A 314 -9.85 -8.22 8.76
N PRO A 315 -10.01 -6.98 8.23
CA PRO A 315 -9.45 -6.62 6.93
C PRO A 315 -7.93 -6.79 6.83
N ILE A 316 -7.19 -6.43 7.89
CA ILE A 316 -5.73 -6.57 7.96
C ILE A 316 -5.33 -8.05 7.97
N LEU A 317 -6.01 -8.86 8.78
CA LEU A 317 -5.73 -10.30 8.89
C LEU A 317 -5.98 -11.05 7.58
N ARG A 318 -6.90 -10.57 6.74
CA ARG A 318 -7.19 -11.15 5.42
C ARG A 318 -6.22 -10.67 4.32
N ALA A 319 -5.47 -9.59 4.56
CA ALA A 319 -4.68 -8.94 3.50
C ALA A 319 -3.56 -9.82 2.93
N SER A 320 -2.89 -10.62 3.77
CA SER A 320 -1.87 -11.55 3.27
C SER A 320 -2.47 -12.55 2.29
N GLU A 321 -3.60 -13.16 2.62
CA GLU A 321 -4.26 -14.10 1.72
C GLU A 321 -4.78 -13.40 0.44
N LYS A 322 -5.30 -12.17 0.54
CA LYS A 322 -5.69 -11.40 -0.64
C LYS A 322 -4.50 -11.15 -1.58
N PHE A 323 -3.35 -10.79 -1.04
CA PHE A 323 -2.11 -10.62 -1.81
C PHE A 323 -1.68 -11.92 -2.49
N LEU A 324 -1.76 -13.06 -1.79
CA LEU A 324 -1.45 -14.37 -2.37
C LEU A 324 -2.42 -14.74 -3.50
N GLN A 325 -3.73 -14.52 -3.33
CA GLN A 325 -4.72 -14.76 -4.38
C GLN A 325 -4.49 -13.89 -5.62
N MET A 326 -4.09 -12.62 -5.44
CA MET A 326 -3.69 -11.78 -6.56
C MET A 326 -2.46 -12.34 -7.25
N TRP A 327 -1.42 -12.72 -6.51
CA TRP A 327 -0.22 -13.29 -7.11
C TRP A 327 -0.51 -14.59 -7.88
N GLU A 328 -1.37 -15.47 -7.33
CA GLU A 328 -1.86 -16.66 -8.03
C GLU A 328 -2.59 -16.33 -9.32
N TYR A 329 -3.44 -15.30 -9.31
CA TYR A 329 -4.13 -14.82 -10.51
C TYR A 329 -3.12 -14.48 -11.61
N PHE A 330 -2.09 -13.70 -11.30
CA PHE A 330 -1.06 -13.32 -12.28
C PHE A 330 -0.29 -14.54 -12.81
N LEU A 331 0.11 -15.48 -11.94
CA LEU A 331 0.80 -16.70 -12.36
C LEU A 331 -0.07 -17.60 -13.25
N ALA A 332 -1.38 -17.65 -13.02
CA ALA A 332 -2.33 -18.42 -13.82
C ALA A 332 -2.61 -17.80 -15.20
N HIS A 333 -2.39 -16.50 -15.36
CA HIS A 333 -2.65 -15.75 -16.59
C HIS A 333 -1.38 -15.34 -17.36
N LYS A 334 -0.21 -15.85 -16.95
CA LYS A 334 1.05 -15.58 -17.66
C LYS A 334 1.01 -16.11 -19.10
N VAL A 335 1.66 -15.40 -20.00
CA VAL A 335 1.81 -15.76 -21.41
C VAL A 335 3.24 -16.29 -21.62
N ALA A 336 3.42 -17.26 -22.52
CA ALA A 336 4.76 -17.68 -22.92
C ALA A 336 5.39 -16.59 -23.80
N LEU A 337 6.68 -16.31 -23.59
CA LEU A 337 7.44 -15.36 -24.39
C LEU A 337 7.55 -15.80 -25.86
#